data_AF-A0A2E4H776-F1
#
_entry.id   AF-A0A2E4H776-F1
#
_cell.length_a   1.000
_cell.length_b   1.000
_cell.length_c   1.000
_cell.angle_alpha   90.00
_cell.angle_beta   90.00
_cell.angle_gamma   90.00
#
_symmetry.space_group_name_H-M   'P 1'
#
loop_
_entity.id
_entity.type
_entity.pdbx_description
1 polymer ?
#
loop_
_entity_poly.entity_id
_entity_poly.type
_entity_poly.pdbx_seq_one_letter_code
_entity_poly.pdbx_strand_id
1 'polypeptide(L)'
;MMLPDYVVESALWGTLYAAGVMAAALTVAAVIQLVFVAVIRNRRRSNPDGLDVDMFQTVKGPAVLFAVIMGLFLAYLTLAQITHPAFEVIHGRDAWAKNVWLIIIIIEFSYLGSHLIQTMMTWYLHNVAAKTATDLDDKLIPPLRRLAPLIVYSITSLLVLDVVGIAINPMLAGLGIGGLAIALAVQPTLSNFFAGTYLISEGELNEGDYI
;
A
#
# COMPACT_ATOMS: atom_id res chain seq x y z
N MET A 1 9.98 -20.71 15.84
CA MET A 1 10.42 -22.02 15.29
C MET A 1 11.71 -22.36 16.03
N MET A 2 11.76 -23.46 16.78
CA MET A 2 13.01 -23.90 17.38
C MET A 2 13.85 -24.55 16.28
N LEU A 3 15.02 -23.97 16.00
CA LEU A 3 15.96 -24.54 15.04
C LEU A 3 16.61 -25.79 15.65
N PRO A 4 16.95 -26.80 14.83
CA PRO A 4 17.71 -27.96 15.32
C PRO A 4 19.06 -27.53 15.90
N ASP A 5 19.54 -28.21 16.94
CA ASP A 5 20.77 -27.85 17.66
C ASP A 5 22.00 -27.76 16.74
N TYR A 6 22.11 -28.64 15.73
CA TYR A 6 23.20 -28.59 14.75
C TYR A 6 23.22 -27.32 13.89
N VAL A 7 22.09 -26.63 13.73
CA VAL A 7 21.98 -25.35 13.00
C VAL A 7 22.40 -24.19 13.90
N VAL A 8 22.09 -24.29 15.20
CA VAL A 8 22.34 -23.25 16.21
C VAL A 8 23.81 -23.24 16.64
N GLU A 9 24.42 -24.42 16.78
CA GLU A 9 25.78 -24.57 17.31
C GLU A 9 26.87 -24.49 16.22
N SER A 10 26.56 -24.87 14.98
CA SER A 10 27.52 -24.87 13.88
C SER A 10 27.39 -23.66 12.98
N ALA A 11 28.47 -22.88 12.84
CA ALA A 11 28.53 -21.76 11.90
C ALA A 11 28.29 -22.19 10.44
N LEU A 12 28.78 -23.36 10.03
CA LEU A 12 28.60 -23.86 8.66
C LEU A 12 27.16 -24.29 8.40
N TRP A 13 26.57 -25.11 9.28
CA TRP A 13 25.19 -25.57 9.07
C TRP A 13 24.17 -24.45 9.24
N GLY A 14 24.39 -23.51 10.18
CA GLY A 14 23.56 -22.32 10.34
C GLY A 14 23.53 -21.42 9.11
N THR A 15 24.70 -21.13 8.54
CA THR A 15 24.80 -20.31 7.31
C THR A 15 24.23 -21.02 6.09
N LEU A 16 24.45 -22.33 5.94
CA LEU A 16 23.84 -23.13 4.88
C LEU A 16 22.31 -23.17 4.99
N TYR A 17 21.77 -23.28 6.21
CA TYR A 17 20.33 -23.23 6.44
C TYR A 17 19.74 -21.86 6.06
N ALA A 18 20.37 -20.77 6.49
CA ALA A 18 19.97 -19.41 6.12
C ALA A 18 20.01 -19.19 4.60
N ALA A 19 21.05 -19.69 3.93
CA ALA A 19 21.16 -19.67 2.46
C ALA A 19 20.04 -20.49 1.79
N GLY A 20 19.67 -21.64 2.38
CA GLY A 20 18.54 -22.44 1.93
C GLY A 20 17.20 -21.71 2.07
N VAL A 21 16.96 -21.02 3.18
CA VAL A 21 15.77 -20.17 3.40
C VAL A 21 15.71 -19.05 2.36
N MET A 22 16.83 -18.39 2.09
CA MET A 22 16.92 -17.38 1.04
C MET A 22 16.61 -17.97 -0.34
N ALA A 23 17.21 -19.10 -0.70
CA ALA A 23 16.99 -19.76 -1.98
C ALA A 23 15.52 -20.18 -2.15
N ALA A 24 14.88 -20.67 -1.09
CA ALA A 24 13.46 -20.99 -1.08
C ALA A 24 12.61 -19.73 -1.31
N ALA A 25 12.92 -18.62 -0.64
CA ALA A 25 12.22 -17.35 -0.83
C ALA A 25 12.39 -16.77 -2.24
N LEU A 26 13.59 -16.84 -2.82
CA LEU A 26 13.83 -16.45 -4.22
C LEU A 26 13.06 -17.35 -5.20
N THR A 27 12.95 -18.64 -4.89
CA THR A 27 12.13 -19.57 -5.68
C THR A 27 10.66 -19.17 -5.61
N VAL A 28 10.14 -18.86 -4.42
CA VAL A 28 8.77 -18.33 -4.24
C VAL A 28 8.58 -17.02 -5.01
N ALA A 29 9.53 -16.09 -4.93
CA ALA A 29 9.49 -14.82 -5.66
C ALA A 29 9.44 -15.05 -7.18
N ALA A 30 10.25 -15.98 -7.71
CA ALA A 30 10.22 -16.37 -9.12
C ALA A 30 8.89 -17.02 -9.51
N VAL A 31 8.33 -17.90 -8.67
CA VAL A 31 7.01 -18.51 -8.90
C VAL A 31 5.93 -17.44 -8.92
N ILE A 32 5.92 -16.51 -7.96
CA ILE A 32 5.01 -15.36 -7.93
C ILE A 32 5.12 -14.58 -9.24
N GLN A 33 6.34 -14.22 -9.65
CA GLN A 33 6.58 -13.50 -10.89
C GLN A 33 6.02 -14.25 -12.11
N LEU A 34 6.28 -15.56 -12.22
CA LEU A 34 5.78 -16.40 -13.31
C LEU A 34 4.25 -16.48 -13.31
N VAL A 35 3.63 -16.65 -12.13
CA VAL A 35 2.17 -16.68 -11.98
C VAL A 35 1.55 -15.36 -12.41
N PHE A 36 2.06 -14.22 -11.92
CA PHE A 36 1.56 -12.90 -12.35
C PHE A 36 1.71 -12.71 -13.85
N VAL A 37 2.88 -13.03 -14.44
CA VAL A 37 3.08 -12.92 -15.90
C VAL A 37 2.12 -13.84 -16.66
N ALA A 38 1.91 -15.07 -16.20
CA ALA A 38 0.98 -16.01 -16.83
C ALA A 38 -0.47 -15.50 -16.75
N VAL A 39 -0.91 -15.03 -15.58
CA VAL A 39 -2.26 -14.48 -15.34
C VAL A 39 -2.47 -13.23 -16.19
N ILE A 40 -1.56 -12.26 -16.15
CA ILE A 40 -1.63 -11.03 -16.96
C ILE A 40 -1.70 -11.37 -18.44
N ARG A 41 -0.84 -12.27 -18.93
CA ARG A 41 -0.85 -12.69 -20.34
C ARG A 41 -2.17 -13.37 -20.73
N ASN A 42 -2.74 -14.19 -19.84
CA ASN A 42 -4.00 -14.86 -20.11
C ASN A 42 -5.17 -13.87 -20.13
N ARG A 43 -5.26 -12.97 -19.13
CA ARG A 43 -6.33 -11.98 -19.02
C ARG A 43 -6.27 -10.93 -20.12
N ARG A 44 -5.07 -10.52 -20.54
CA ARG A 44 -4.88 -9.56 -21.63
C ARG A 44 -5.38 -10.09 -22.98
N ARG A 45 -5.47 -11.41 -23.18
CA ARG A 45 -6.07 -11.99 -24.39
C ARG A 45 -7.59 -11.81 -24.43
N SER A 46 -8.26 -11.86 -23.28
CA SER A 46 -9.72 -11.72 -23.20
C SER A 46 -10.17 -10.27 -23.05
N ASN A 47 -9.46 -9.47 -22.25
CA ASN A 47 -9.83 -8.09 -21.95
C ASN A 47 -8.56 -7.22 -21.84
N PRO A 48 -8.02 -6.72 -22.98
CA PRO A 48 -6.77 -5.98 -23.00
C PRO A 48 -6.76 -4.73 -22.10
N ASP A 49 -7.93 -4.08 -21.99
CA ASP A 49 -8.14 -2.84 -21.23
C ASP A 49 -8.95 -3.09 -19.95
N GLY A 50 -8.87 -4.31 -19.39
CA GLY A 50 -9.54 -4.66 -18.14
C GLY A 50 -8.84 -4.06 -16.93
N LEU A 51 -9.62 -3.54 -15.97
CA LEU A 51 -9.09 -3.04 -14.71
C LEU A 51 -8.25 -4.10 -13.99
N ASP A 52 -8.67 -5.37 -14.08
CA ASP A 52 -7.96 -6.49 -13.47
C ASP A 52 -6.55 -6.67 -14.05
N VAL A 53 -6.37 -6.50 -15.36
CA VAL A 53 -5.07 -6.55 -16.02
C VAL A 53 -4.12 -5.49 -15.47
N ASP A 54 -4.59 -4.25 -15.34
CA ASP A 54 -3.79 -3.15 -14.81
C ASP A 54 -3.49 -3.33 -13.32
N MET A 55 -4.47 -3.78 -12.53
CA MET A 55 -4.27 -4.11 -11.12
C MET A 55 -3.22 -5.21 -10.92
N PHE A 56 -3.29 -6.30 -11.70
CA PHE A 56 -2.29 -7.37 -11.63
C PHE A 56 -0.89 -6.87 -12.02
N GLN A 57 -0.78 -5.97 -13.00
CA GLN A 57 0.49 -5.34 -13.36
C GLN A 57 1.06 -4.50 -12.21
N THR A 58 0.22 -3.72 -11.54
CA THR A 58 0.60 -2.88 -10.39
C THR A 58 1.03 -3.73 -9.19
N VAL A 59 0.35 -4.84 -8.91
CA VAL A 59 0.65 -5.71 -7.75
C VAL A 59 1.89 -6.58 -7.98
N LYS A 60 2.18 -6.98 -9.23
CA LYS A 60 3.28 -7.91 -9.56
C LYS A 60 4.62 -7.50 -8.95
N GLY A 61 5.02 -6.23 -9.12
CA GLY A 61 6.31 -5.74 -8.63
C GLY A 61 6.44 -5.83 -7.11
N PRO A 62 5.53 -5.17 -6.36
CA PRO A 62 5.48 -5.25 -4.90
C PRO A 62 5.34 -6.69 -4.37
N ALA A 63 4.53 -7.56 -5.01
CA ALA A 63 4.39 -8.94 -4.53
C ALA A 63 5.71 -9.74 -4.59
N VAL A 64 6.50 -9.53 -5.66
CA VAL A 64 7.82 -10.16 -5.80
C VAL A 64 8.81 -9.57 -4.79
N LEU A 65 8.80 -8.24 -4.65
CA LEU A 65 9.66 -7.53 -3.71
C LEU A 65 9.40 -7.97 -2.26
N PHE A 66 8.13 -8.06 -1.86
CA PHE A 66 7.69 -8.56 -0.56
C PHE A 66 8.24 -9.97 -0.27
N ALA A 67 8.17 -10.88 -1.24
CA ALA A 67 8.69 -12.24 -1.07
C ALA A 67 10.22 -12.24 -0.84
N VAL A 68 10.96 -11.37 -1.54
CA VAL A 68 12.41 -11.22 -1.36
C VAL A 68 12.74 -10.61 0.00
N ILE A 69 12.04 -9.54 0.41
CA ILE A 69 12.23 -8.88 1.72
C ILE A 69 11.89 -9.83 2.86
N MET A 70 10.81 -10.61 2.73
CA MET A 70 10.46 -11.65 3.69
C MET A 70 11.55 -12.72 3.78
N GLY A 71 12.09 -13.16 2.64
CA GLY A 71 13.21 -14.10 2.59
C GLY A 71 14.45 -13.59 3.32
N LEU A 72 14.83 -12.33 3.05
CA LEU A 72 15.92 -11.65 3.75
C LEU A 72 15.72 -11.59 5.26
N PHE A 73 14.51 -11.26 5.70
CA PHE A 73 14.17 -11.19 7.11
C PHE A 73 14.20 -12.57 7.79
N LEU A 74 13.64 -13.59 7.15
CA LEU A 74 13.69 -14.96 7.67
C LEU A 74 15.13 -15.49 7.72
N ALA A 75 15.95 -15.23 6.70
CA ALA A 75 17.36 -15.58 6.72
C ALA A 75 18.10 -14.86 7.86
N TYR A 76 17.83 -13.57 8.08
CA TYR A 76 18.36 -12.83 9.23
C TYR A 76 17.97 -13.50 10.55
N LEU A 77 16.70 -13.85 10.75
CA LEU A 77 16.24 -14.50 11.99
C LEU A 77 16.92 -15.85 12.22
N THR A 78 17.25 -16.59 11.16
CA THR A 78 18.00 -17.84 11.30
C THR A 78 19.45 -17.59 11.72
N LEU A 79 20.09 -16.56 11.16
CA LEU A 79 21.46 -16.19 11.52
C LEU A 79 21.55 -15.63 12.95
N ALA A 80 20.54 -14.87 13.38
CA ALA A 80 20.49 -14.26 14.71
C ALA A 80 20.35 -15.30 15.85
N GLN A 81 19.98 -16.54 15.54
CA GLN A 81 19.89 -17.63 16.51
C GLN A 81 21.20 -18.44 16.65
N ILE A 82 22.22 -18.21 15.80
CA ILE A 82 23.45 -19.01 15.79
C ILE A 82 24.38 -18.60 16.93
N THR A 83 24.59 -19.45 17.93
CA THR A 83 25.33 -19.09 19.17
C THR A 83 26.86 -18.93 18.98
N HIS A 84 27.36 -19.04 17.75
CA HIS A 84 28.79 -19.01 17.44
C HIS A 84 29.40 -17.58 17.53
N PRO A 85 30.66 -17.42 18.00
CA PRO A 85 31.31 -16.10 18.19
C PRO A 85 31.31 -15.20 16.96
N ALA A 86 31.40 -15.80 15.77
CA ALA A 86 31.34 -15.08 14.49
C ALA A 86 30.04 -14.27 14.27
N PHE A 87 28.96 -14.56 15.00
CA PHE A 87 27.64 -13.91 14.87
C PHE A 87 27.27 -13.03 16.06
N GLU A 88 28.19 -12.79 17.02
CA GLU A 88 27.93 -11.93 18.18
C GLU A 88 27.47 -10.53 17.81
N VAL A 89 27.92 -9.98 16.68
CA VAL A 89 27.50 -8.66 16.19
C VAL A 89 26.00 -8.58 15.91
N ILE A 90 25.38 -9.72 15.59
CA ILE A 90 23.95 -9.83 15.23
C ILE A 90 23.09 -10.11 16.45
N HIS A 91 23.64 -10.76 17.48
CA HIS A 91 22.91 -11.13 18.69
C HIS A 91 22.36 -9.91 19.44
N GLY A 92 21.11 -10.02 19.89
CA GLY A 92 20.41 -8.98 20.64
C GLY A 92 19.90 -7.80 19.79
N ARG A 93 20.08 -7.83 18.46
CA ARG A 93 19.57 -6.81 17.54
C ARG A 93 18.21 -7.14 16.92
N ASP A 94 17.53 -8.19 17.39
CA ASP A 94 16.26 -8.67 16.84
C ASP A 94 15.16 -7.61 16.84
N ALA A 95 15.08 -6.82 17.91
CA ALA A 95 14.09 -5.74 18.02
C ALA A 95 14.33 -4.65 16.96
N TRP A 96 15.59 -4.25 16.76
CA TRP A 96 15.95 -3.26 15.76
C TRP A 96 15.67 -3.79 14.34
N ALA A 97 16.06 -5.03 14.04
CA ALA A 97 15.82 -5.64 12.74
C ALA A 97 14.32 -5.79 12.43
N LYS A 98 13.50 -6.15 13.44
CA LYS A 98 12.03 -6.17 13.32
C LYS A 98 11.47 -4.79 12.98
N ASN A 99 11.94 -3.73 13.63
CA ASN A 99 11.49 -2.37 13.35
C ASN A 99 11.87 -1.93 11.93
N VAL A 100 13.11 -2.20 11.50
CA VAL A 100 13.56 -1.91 10.12
C VAL A 100 12.71 -2.67 9.10
N TRP A 101 12.49 -3.96 9.33
CA TRP A 101 11.64 -4.78 8.46
C TRP A 101 10.20 -4.24 8.41
N LEU A 102 9.61 -3.91 9.56
CA LEU A 102 8.27 -3.31 9.63
C LEU A 102 8.18 -1.99 8.85
N ILE A 103 9.17 -1.12 8.96
CA ILE A 103 9.23 0.15 8.20
C ILE A 103 9.23 -0.12 6.70
N ILE A 104 10.05 -1.07 6.23
CA ILE A 104 10.12 -1.44 4.81
C ILE A 104 8.75 -1.95 4.33
N ILE A 105 8.10 -2.82 5.11
CA ILE A 105 6.77 -3.36 4.80
C ILE A 105 5.72 -2.23 4.77
N ILE A 106 5.71 -1.33 5.74
CA ILE A 106 4.79 -0.19 5.78
C ILE A 106 4.95 0.67 4.52
N ILE A 107 6.18 0.95 4.09
CA ILE A 107 6.47 1.73 2.88
C ILE A 107 6.01 0.98 1.62
N GLU A 108 6.32 -0.31 1.50
CA GLU A 108 5.95 -1.14 0.35
C GLU A 108 4.42 -1.23 0.17
N PHE A 109 3.69 -1.51 1.25
CA PHE A 109 2.22 -1.57 1.22
C PHE A 109 1.60 -0.20 0.93
N SER A 110 2.19 0.87 1.44
CA SER A 110 1.72 2.23 1.17
C SER A 110 1.93 2.62 -0.29
N TYR A 111 3.09 2.29 -0.85
CA TYR A 111 3.38 2.45 -2.28
C TYR A 111 2.38 1.68 -3.14
N LEU A 112 2.13 0.41 -2.80
CA LEU A 112 1.16 -0.44 -3.50
C LEU A 112 -0.25 0.13 -3.42
N GLY A 113 -0.72 0.52 -2.23
CA GLY A 113 -2.04 1.11 -2.03
C GLY A 113 -2.23 2.41 -2.83
N SER A 114 -1.23 3.31 -2.79
CA SER A 114 -1.25 4.55 -3.57
C SER A 114 -1.28 4.28 -5.08
N HIS A 115 -0.47 3.34 -5.57
CA HIS A 115 -0.47 2.99 -6.99
C HIS A 115 -1.77 2.32 -7.43
N LEU A 116 -2.36 1.44 -6.61
CA LEU A 116 -3.65 0.82 -6.91
C LEU A 116 -4.76 1.87 -7.05
N ILE A 117 -4.83 2.84 -6.13
CA ILE A 117 -5.79 3.96 -6.23
C ILE A 117 -5.58 4.73 -7.54
N GLN A 118 -4.32 5.05 -7.87
CA GLN A 118 -4.01 5.76 -9.11
C GLN A 118 -4.36 4.95 -10.36
N THR A 119 -4.10 3.64 -10.36
CA THR A 119 -4.47 2.73 -11.44
C THR A 119 -5.98 2.70 -11.62
N MET A 120 -6.75 2.53 -10.54
CA MET A 120 -8.21 2.53 -10.59
C MET A 120 -8.77 3.85 -11.13
N MET A 121 -8.27 4.99 -10.66
CA MET A 121 -8.70 6.31 -11.14
C MET A 121 -8.35 6.54 -12.61
N THR A 122 -7.16 6.13 -13.05
CA THR A 122 -6.72 6.28 -14.44
C THR A 122 -7.55 5.41 -15.37
N TRP A 123 -7.79 4.16 -14.97
CA TRP A 123 -8.64 3.24 -15.72
C TRP A 123 -10.08 3.78 -15.80
N TYR A 124 -10.65 4.27 -14.70
CA TYR A 124 -11.99 4.83 -14.69
C TYR A 124 -12.12 6.00 -15.69
N LEU A 125 -11.16 6.94 -15.67
CA LEU A 125 -11.18 8.10 -16.58
C LEU A 125 -11.15 7.68 -18.06
N HIS A 126 -10.26 6.75 -18.42
CA HIS A 126 -10.13 6.35 -19.83
C HIS A 126 -11.21 5.39 -20.32
N ASN A 127 -11.70 4.50 -19.46
CA ASN A 127 -12.54 3.37 -19.89
C ASN A 127 -14.03 3.59 -19.61
N VAL A 128 -14.36 4.40 -18.59
CA VAL A 128 -15.72 4.67 -18.13
C VAL A 128 -16.09 6.13 -18.43
N ALA A 129 -15.41 7.10 -17.83
CA ALA A 129 -15.75 8.52 -17.94
C ALA A 129 -15.74 9.01 -19.41
N ALA A 130 -14.74 8.60 -20.19
CA ALA A 130 -14.64 8.94 -21.61
C ALA A 130 -15.83 8.47 -22.48
N LYS A 131 -16.66 7.54 -21.98
CA LYS A 131 -17.87 7.04 -22.67
C LYS A 131 -19.17 7.63 -22.10
N THR A 132 -19.07 8.48 -21.09
CA THR A 132 -20.21 9.16 -20.49
C THR A 132 -20.36 10.56 -21.09
N ALA A 133 -21.59 11.07 -21.16
CA ALA A 133 -21.85 12.43 -21.65
C ALA A 133 -21.53 13.51 -20.59
N THR A 134 -21.26 13.11 -19.35
CA THR A 134 -21.03 13.98 -18.20
C THR A 134 -19.56 14.36 -18.08
N ASP A 135 -19.26 15.64 -17.88
CA ASP A 135 -17.89 16.15 -17.69
C ASP A 135 -17.46 16.29 -16.21
N LEU A 136 -18.31 15.83 -15.29
CA LEU A 136 -18.10 15.95 -13.86
C LEU A 136 -16.86 15.17 -13.39
N ASP A 137 -16.69 13.96 -13.90
CA ASP A 137 -15.57 13.07 -13.54
C ASP A 137 -14.22 13.64 -13.98
N ASP A 138 -14.17 14.28 -15.14
CA ASP A 138 -12.98 14.96 -15.67
C ASP A 138 -12.54 16.14 -14.79
N LYS A 139 -13.47 16.70 -14.01
CA LYS A 139 -13.20 17.79 -13.07
C LYS A 139 -12.90 17.29 -11.65
N LEU A 140 -13.60 16.27 -11.18
CA LEU A 140 -13.50 15.79 -9.79
C LEU A 140 -12.37 14.78 -9.55
N ILE A 141 -12.08 13.92 -10.52
CA ILE A 141 -11.07 12.85 -10.33
C ILE A 141 -9.64 13.39 -10.28
N PRO A 142 -9.20 14.36 -11.12
CA PRO A 142 -7.82 14.85 -11.06
C PRO A 142 -7.40 15.43 -9.69
N PRO A 143 -8.22 16.25 -9.00
CA PRO A 143 -7.95 16.66 -7.62
C PRO A 143 -7.82 15.47 -6.66
N LEU A 144 -8.75 14.51 -6.72
CA LEU A 144 -8.73 13.33 -5.85
C LEU A 144 -7.48 12.47 -6.08
N ARG A 145 -7.03 12.34 -7.33
CA ARG A 145 -5.80 11.61 -7.68
C ARG A 145 -4.54 12.27 -7.11
N ARG A 146 -4.56 13.57 -6.84
CA ARG A 146 -3.47 14.29 -6.16
C ARG A 146 -3.57 14.15 -4.64
N LEU A 147 -4.78 14.19 -4.09
CA LEU A 147 -5.00 14.13 -2.64
C LEU A 147 -4.85 12.71 -2.06
N ALA A 148 -5.26 11.68 -2.78
CA ALA A 148 -5.23 10.31 -2.26
C ALA A 148 -3.81 9.83 -1.91
N PRO A 149 -2.78 9.99 -2.76
CA PRO A 149 -1.40 9.67 -2.39
C PRO A 149 -0.89 10.50 -1.20
N LEU A 150 -1.28 11.78 -1.12
CA LEU A 150 -0.89 12.65 -0.01
C LEU A 150 -1.40 12.11 1.33
N ILE A 151 -2.66 11.67 1.38
CA ILE A 151 -3.25 11.08 2.58
C ILE A 151 -2.55 9.76 2.94
N VAL A 152 -2.36 8.88 1.95
CA VAL A 152 -1.66 7.60 2.16
C VAL A 152 -0.27 7.84 2.74
N TYR A 153 0.55 8.68 2.11
CA TYR A 153 1.92 8.94 2.58
C TYR A 153 1.98 9.72 3.90
N SER A 154 0.97 10.53 4.21
CA SER A 154 0.85 11.16 5.53
C SER A 154 0.65 10.10 6.62
N ILE A 155 -0.25 9.15 6.40
CA ILE A 155 -0.49 8.01 7.31
C ILE A 155 0.76 7.13 7.40
N THR A 156 1.40 6.81 6.27
CA THR A 156 2.68 6.05 6.24
C THR A 156 3.74 6.71 7.10
N SER A 157 3.88 8.03 6.99
CA SER A 157 4.87 8.79 7.78
C SER A 157 4.61 8.67 9.27
N LEU A 158 3.36 8.76 9.72
CA LEU A 158 2.99 8.55 11.12
C LEU A 158 3.31 7.14 11.59
N LEU A 159 2.96 6.11 10.82
CA LEU A 159 3.24 4.73 11.18
C LEU A 159 4.75 4.47 11.29
N VAL A 160 5.56 5.03 10.40
CA VAL A 160 7.02 4.92 10.48
C VAL A 160 7.57 5.63 11.72
N LEU A 161 7.05 6.81 12.06
CA LEU A 161 7.43 7.55 13.27
C LEU A 161 7.11 6.77 14.55
N ASP A 162 5.96 6.10 14.59
CA ASP A 162 5.55 5.26 15.72
C ASP A 162 6.50 4.07 15.90
N VAL A 163 6.88 3.40 14.80
CA VAL A 163 7.83 2.26 14.84
C VAL A 163 9.22 2.67 15.35
N VAL A 164 9.66 3.90 15.09
CA VAL A 164 10.94 4.41 15.64
C VAL A 164 10.81 4.99 17.04
N GLY A 165 9.63 4.96 17.65
CA GLY A 165 9.38 5.39 19.03
C GLY A 165 9.10 6.89 19.19
N ILE A 166 8.77 7.60 18.11
CA ILE A 166 8.36 9.00 18.17
C ILE A 166 6.86 9.06 18.45
N ALA A 167 6.46 9.77 19.51
CA ALA A 167 5.06 9.91 19.87
C ALA A 167 4.25 10.61 18.76
N ILE A 168 3.30 9.88 18.17
CA ILE A 168 2.46 10.40 17.07
C ILE A 168 1.22 11.16 17.55
N ASN A 169 0.86 11.07 18.83
CA ASN A 169 -0.35 11.67 19.38
C ASN A 169 -0.47 13.19 19.10
N PRO A 170 0.59 14.01 19.24
CA PRO A 170 0.51 15.43 18.90
C PRO A 170 0.24 15.67 17.42
N MET A 171 0.82 14.85 16.54
CA MET A 171 0.63 14.95 15.08
C MET A 171 -0.79 14.53 14.69
N LEU A 172 -1.30 13.45 15.29
CA LEU A 172 -2.69 13.02 15.12
C LEU A 172 -3.68 14.08 15.62
N ALA A 173 -3.42 14.70 16.78
CA ALA A 173 -4.23 15.79 17.29
C ALA A 173 -4.22 17.01 16.33
N GLY A 174 -3.05 17.38 15.82
CA GLY A 174 -2.89 18.44 14.83
C GLY A 174 -3.64 18.15 13.52
N LEU A 175 -3.54 16.92 13.00
CA LEU A 175 -4.30 16.47 11.82
C LEU A 175 -5.81 16.46 12.09
N GLY A 176 -6.24 16.10 13.30
CA GLY A 176 -7.64 16.18 13.72
C GLY A 176 -8.18 17.61 13.69
N ILE A 177 -7.44 18.58 14.25
CA ILE A 177 -7.80 20.00 14.20
C ILE A 177 -7.73 20.54 12.77
N GLY A 178 -6.73 20.14 11.98
CA GLY A 178 -6.63 20.49 10.56
C GLY A 178 -7.80 19.95 9.74
N GLY A 179 -8.22 18.72 10.01
CA GLY A 179 -9.40 18.10 9.40
C GLY A 179 -10.69 18.84 9.75
N LEU A 180 -10.84 19.28 11.01
CA LEU A 180 -11.94 20.14 11.43
C LEU A 180 -11.93 21.47 10.66
N ALA A 181 -10.77 22.11 10.51
CA ALA A 181 -10.66 23.35 9.76
C ALA A 181 -11.06 23.17 8.28
N ILE A 182 -10.64 22.07 7.63
CA ILE A 182 -11.06 21.73 6.26
C ILE A 182 -12.57 21.50 6.20
N ALA A 183 -13.13 20.75 7.16
CA ALA A 183 -14.57 20.49 7.22
C ALA A 183 -15.38 21.79 7.34
N LEU A 184 -14.95 22.72 8.20
CA LEU A 184 -15.57 24.03 8.35
C LEU A 184 -15.45 24.88 7.07
N ALA A 185 -14.33 24.79 6.36
CA ALA A 185 -14.15 25.52 5.09
C ALA A 185 -15.06 24.99 3.97
N VAL A 186 -15.28 23.68 3.92
CA VAL A 186 -16.13 23.02 2.91
C VAL A 186 -17.62 23.07 3.29
N GLN A 187 -17.95 23.28 4.57
CA GLN A 187 -19.32 23.27 5.11
C GLN A 187 -20.33 24.09 4.29
N PRO A 188 -20.07 25.35 3.87
CA PRO A 188 -21.05 26.13 3.10
C PRO A 188 -21.35 25.49 1.74
N THR A 189 -20.33 24.89 1.10
CA THR A 189 -20.49 24.22 -0.20
C THR A 189 -21.38 22.99 -0.06
N LEU A 190 -21.15 22.17 0.98
CA LEU A 190 -22.00 21.00 1.26
C LEU A 190 -23.43 21.41 1.63
N SER A 191 -23.60 22.48 2.42
CA SER A 191 -24.91 23.01 2.78
C SER A 191 -25.71 23.43 1.52
N ASN A 192 -25.06 24.14 0.61
CA ASN A 192 -25.70 24.56 -0.65
C ASN A 192 -26.01 23.37 -1.57
N PHE A 193 -25.13 22.37 -1.62
CA PHE A 193 -25.37 21.15 -2.38
C PHE A 193 -26.60 20.38 -1.88
N PHE A 194 -26.75 20.21 -0.56
CA PHE A 194 -27.92 19.54 0.02
C PHE A 194 -29.21 20.35 -0.17
N ALA A 195 -29.15 21.69 0.00
CA ALA A 195 -30.31 22.55 -0.26
C ALA A 195 -30.77 22.44 -1.72
N GLY A 196 -29.85 22.47 -2.69
CA GLY A 196 -30.17 22.29 -4.10
C GLY A 196 -30.76 20.90 -4.41
N THR A 197 -30.18 19.84 -3.84
CA THR A 197 -30.69 18.47 -4.02
C THR A 197 -32.10 18.32 -3.44
N TYR A 198 -32.36 18.93 -2.28
CA TYR A 198 -33.67 18.93 -1.63
C TYR A 198 -34.73 19.64 -2.49
N LEU A 199 -34.44 20.86 -2.97
CA LEU A 199 -35.34 21.63 -3.85
C LEU A 199 -35.74 20.86 -5.11
N ILE A 200 -34.77 20.19 -5.76
CA ILE A 200 -35.03 19.38 -6.96
C ILE A 200 -35.88 18.15 -6.60
N SER A 201 -35.65 17.55 -5.43
CA SER A 201 -36.34 16.32 -5.01
C SER A 201 -37.80 16.56 -4.61
N GLU A 202 -38.10 17.70 -3.98
CA GLU A 202 -39.48 18.05 -3.58
C GLU A 202 -40.29 18.70 -4.70
N GLY A 203 -39.67 19.05 -5.83
CA GLY A 203 -40.36 19.62 -7.00
C GLY A 203 -40.94 21.02 -6.75
N GLU A 204 -40.42 21.74 -5.75
CA GLU A 204 -40.86 23.09 -5.39
C GLU A 204 -40.42 24.15 -6.41
N LEU A 205 -39.45 23.83 -7.28
CA LEU A 205 -38.96 24.66 -8.38
C LEU A 205 -38.79 23.82 -9.65
N ASN A 206 -39.46 24.20 -10.73
CA ASN A 206 -39.32 23.59 -12.05
C ASN A 206 -38.52 24.50 -13.00
N GLU A 207 -37.88 23.90 -14.02
CA GLU A 207 -37.22 24.66 -15.08
C GLU A 207 -38.24 25.57 -15.79
N GLY A 208 -38.08 26.89 -15.67
CA GLY A 208 -38.94 27.91 -16.28
C GLY A 208 -39.82 28.68 -15.29
N ASP A 209 -39.82 28.33 -14.00
CA ASP A 209 -40.53 29.10 -12.98
C ASP A 209 -39.93 30.51 -12.81
N TYR A 210 -40.79 31.53 -12.70
CA TYR A 210 -40.40 32.91 -12.42
C TYR A 210 -40.44 33.15 -10.91
N ILE A 211 -39.30 33.55 -10.33
CA ILE A 211 -39.08 33.71 -8.88
C ILE A 211 -38.85 35.17 -8.52
#